data_AF-A6MN73-F1
#
_entry.id   AF-A6MN73-F1
#
_cell.length_a   1.000
_cell.length_b   1.000
_cell.length_c   1.000
_cell.angle_alpha   90.00
_cell.angle_beta   90.00
_cell.angle_gamma   90.00
#
_symmetry.space_group_name_H-M   'P 1'
#
loop_
_entity.id
_entity.type
_entity.pdbx_description
1 polymer ?
#
loop_
_entity_poly.entity_id
_entity_poly.type
_entity_poly.pdbx_seq_one_letter_code
_entity_poly.pdbx_strand_id
1 'polypeptide(L)'
;MAPSYRLSVSLNLAELFRDRGPALRALEARAEAARREARVRVAEAFFRWLAAREAARAAADGVEAREAELKALQARARVGAAAPHEVLAAAERLSQARLALYRANLDLALALEDLARAVGLPLDALRGLLRPLEEEGGTPGTPRPPKGP
;
A
#
# COMPACT_ATOMS: atom_id res chain seq x y z
N MET A 1 65.75 -32.16 24.50
CA MET A 1 65.29 -31.89 23.12
C MET A 1 64.07 -30.98 23.21
N ALA A 2 64.22 -29.70 22.88
CA ALA A 2 63.12 -28.74 22.93
C ALA A 2 62.49 -28.61 21.52
N PRO A 3 61.16 -28.67 21.38
CA PRO A 3 60.50 -28.59 20.08
C PRO A 3 60.52 -27.14 19.56
N SER A 4 60.97 -26.96 18.33
CA SER A 4 60.98 -25.68 17.62
C SER A 4 59.80 -25.61 16.66
N TYR A 5 58.93 -24.61 16.86
CA TYR A 5 57.81 -24.32 15.97
C TYR A 5 58.19 -23.21 15.00
N ARG A 6 57.95 -23.44 13.71
CA ARG A 6 58.22 -22.45 12.66
C ARG A 6 56.90 -22.10 12.00
N LEU A 7 56.48 -20.84 12.14
CA LEU A 7 55.32 -20.30 11.44
C LEU A 7 55.80 -19.62 10.16
N SER A 8 55.18 -19.96 9.02
CA SER A 8 55.40 -19.27 7.75
C SER A 8 54.10 -18.65 7.29
N VAL A 9 54.14 -17.36 6.95
CA VAL A 9 53.06 -16.66 6.26
C VAL A 9 53.49 -16.44 4.81
N SER A 10 52.70 -16.91 3.87
CA SER A 10 52.94 -16.73 2.43
C SER A 10 51.98 -15.69 1.89
N LEU A 11 52.51 -14.55 1.42
CA LEU A 11 51.73 -13.50 0.76
C LEU A 11 51.87 -13.63 -0.75
N ASN A 12 50.77 -13.82 -1.46
CA ASN A 12 50.76 -13.91 -2.91
C ASN A 12 50.68 -12.50 -3.52
N LEU A 13 51.84 -11.94 -3.84
CA LEU A 13 51.97 -10.56 -4.35
C LEU A 13 51.22 -10.35 -5.68
N ALA A 14 51.07 -11.38 -6.51
CA ALA A 14 50.35 -11.30 -7.79
C ALA A 14 48.86 -10.94 -7.62
N GLU A 15 48.22 -11.41 -6.54
CA GLU A 15 46.83 -11.06 -6.23
C GLU A 15 46.69 -9.64 -5.68
N LEU A 16 47.74 -9.10 -5.05
CA LEU A 16 47.76 -7.75 -4.52
C LEU A 16 47.80 -6.71 -5.66
N PHE A 17 48.49 -7.01 -6.76
CA PHE A 17 48.57 -6.16 -7.95
C PHE A 17 47.47 -6.42 -8.99
N ARG A 18 46.57 -7.39 -8.76
CA ARG A 18 45.42 -7.59 -9.64
C ARG A 18 44.53 -6.35 -9.56
N ASP A 19 44.32 -5.71 -10.70
CA ASP A 19 43.48 -4.50 -10.80
C ASP A 19 42.07 -4.81 -10.26
N ARG A 20 41.75 -4.24 -9.08
CA ARG A 20 40.43 -4.34 -8.47
C ARG A 20 39.45 -3.29 -9.01
N GLY A 21 39.92 -2.38 -9.86
CA GLY A 21 39.12 -1.36 -10.54
C GLY A 21 37.87 -1.90 -11.25
N PRO A 22 37.92 -3.00 -12.04
CA PRO A 22 36.72 -3.56 -12.66
C PRO A 22 35.72 -4.12 -11.64
N ALA A 23 36.20 -4.73 -10.54
CA ALA A 23 35.33 -5.24 -9.49
C ALA A 23 34.64 -4.11 -8.72
N LEU A 24 35.35 -3.01 -8.43
CA LEU A 24 34.79 -1.81 -7.80
C LEU A 24 33.73 -1.15 -8.70
N ARG A 25 34.02 -0.95 -9.99
CA ARG A 25 33.05 -0.40 -10.94
C ARG A 25 31.80 -1.29 -11.08
N ALA A 26 31.97 -2.62 -11.07
CA ALA A 26 30.85 -3.55 -11.10
C ALA A 26 30.00 -3.47 -9.82
N LEU A 27 30.61 -3.26 -8.65
CA LEU A 27 29.88 -3.06 -7.39
C LEU A 27 29.13 -1.73 -7.37
N GLU A 28 29.74 -0.64 -7.86
CA GLU A 28 29.09 0.67 -7.99
C GLU A 28 27.89 0.60 -8.94
N ALA A 29 28.05 0.00 -10.12
CA ALA A 29 26.97 -0.19 -11.07
C ALA A 29 25.81 -1.02 -10.48
N ARG A 30 26.12 -2.06 -9.69
CA ARG A 30 25.11 -2.84 -8.96
C ARG A 30 24.40 -2.01 -7.90
N ALA A 31 25.11 -1.18 -7.15
CA ALA A 31 24.51 -0.29 -6.16
C ALA A 31 23.58 0.75 -6.79
N GLU A 32 23.97 1.32 -7.94
CA GLU A 32 23.10 2.22 -8.69
C GLU A 32 21.86 1.51 -9.24
N ALA A 33 22.03 0.32 -9.80
CA ALA A 33 20.91 -0.49 -10.29
C ALA A 33 19.93 -0.81 -9.15
N ALA A 34 20.44 -1.25 -7.99
CA ALA A 34 19.62 -1.53 -6.81
C ALA A 34 18.87 -0.30 -6.30
N ARG A 35 19.48 0.89 -6.34
CA ARG A 35 18.81 2.16 -5.98
C ARG A 35 17.69 2.51 -6.96
N ARG A 36 17.93 2.37 -8.27
CA ARG A 36 16.91 2.62 -9.29
C ARG A 36 15.74 1.64 -9.14
N GLU A 37 16.05 0.37 -8.93
CA GLU A 37 15.04 -0.66 -8.71
C GLU A 37 14.22 -0.40 -7.45
N ALA A 38 14.86 0.02 -6.35
CA ALA A 38 14.14 0.39 -5.12
C ALA A 38 13.17 1.57 -5.35
N ARG A 39 13.59 2.61 -6.11
CA ARG A 39 12.71 3.74 -6.45
C ARG A 39 11.50 3.30 -7.27
N VAL A 40 11.72 2.43 -8.26
CA VAL A 40 10.64 1.89 -9.10
C VAL A 40 9.67 1.07 -8.25
N ARG A 41 10.16 0.16 -7.41
CA ARG A 41 9.31 -0.63 -6.51
C ARG A 41 8.46 0.23 -5.57
N VAL A 42 9.03 1.30 -5.01
CA VAL A 42 8.29 2.24 -4.16
C VAL A 42 7.22 2.97 -4.94
N ALA A 43 7.54 3.46 -6.15
CA ALA A 43 6.57 4.14 -7.02
C ALA A 43 5.41 3.20 -7.41
N GLU A 44 5.72 1.97 -7.81
CA GLU A 44 4.71 0.95 -8.13
C GLU A 44 3.80 0.64 -6.93
N ALA A 45 4.38 0.44 -5.75
CA ALA A 45 3.60 0.20 -4.53
C ALA A 45 2.68 1.38 -4.19
N PHE A 46 3.16 2.61 -4.38
CA PHE A 46 2.36 3.82 -4.14
C PHE A 46 1.17 3.92 -5.09
N PHE A 47 1.37 3.69 -6.40
CA PHE A 47 0.28 3.70 -7.36
C PHE A 47 -0.72 2.55 -7.13
N ARG A 48 -0.26 1.37 -6.70
CA ARG A 48 -1.14 0.27 -6.30
C ARG A 48 -2.02 0.65 -5.11
N TRP A 49 -1.46 1.28 -4.09
CA TRP A 49 -2.23 1.79 -2.95
C TRP A 49 -3.26 2.85 -3.38
N LEU A 50 -2.86 3.78 -4.25
CA LEU A 50 -3.77 4.81 -4.77
C LEU A 50 -4.95 4.19 -5.54
N ALA A 51 -4.68 3.22 -6.41
CA ALA A 51 -5.72 2.51 -7.15
C ALA A 51 -6.65 1.72 -6.21
N ALA A 52 -6.09 1.01 -5.22
CA ALA A 52 -6.88 0.29 -4.21
C ALA A 52 -7.79 1.25 -3.41
N ARG A 53 -7.31 2.46 -3.13
CA ARG A 53 -8.08 3.50 -2.43
C ARG A 53 -9.27 3.97 -3.26
N GLU A 54 -9.05 4.24 -4.54
CA GLU A 54 -10.14 4.62 -5.46
C GLU A 54 -11.14 3.48 -5.65
N ALA A 55 -10.67 2.22 -5.74
CA ALA A 55 -11.54 1.06 -5.81
C ALA A 55 -12.42 0.90 -4.56
N ALA A 56 -11.86 1.13 -3.37
CA ALA A 56 -12.62 1.11 -2.11
C ALA A 56 -13.68 2.23 -2.05
N ARG A 57 -13.35 3.44 -2.53
CA ARG A 57 -14.32 4.54 -2.66
C ARG A 57 -15.46 4.19 -3.62
N ALA A 58 -15.13 3.70 -4.81
CA ALA A 58 -16.13 3.29 -5.80
C ALA A 58 -17.03 2.15 -5.27
N ALA A 59 -16.46 1.21 -4.50
CA ALA A 59 -17.24 0.16 -3.85
C ALA A 59 -18.18 0.72 -2.76
N ALA A 60 -17.77 1.76 -2.04
CA ALA A 60 -18.60 2.43 -1.03
C ALA A 60 -19.79 3.15 -1.69
N ASP A 61 -19.54 3.91 -2.76
CA ASP A 61 -20.59 4.56 -3.56
C ASP A 61 -21.56 3.51 -4.14
N GLY A 62 -21.03 2.36 -4.56
CA GLY A 62 -21.82 1.22 -5.02
C GLY A 62 -22.74 0.63 -3.94
N VAL A 63 -22.30 0.60 -2.68
CA VAL A 63 -23.15 0.19 -1.55
C VAL A 63 -24.27 1.21 -1.35
N GLU A 64 -23.95 2.50 -1.31
CA GLU A 64 -24.94 3.57 -1.11
C GLU A 64 -26.04 3.52 -2.19
N ALA A 65 -25.65 3.36 -3.46
CA ALA A 65 -26.59 3.23 -4.57
C ALA A 65 -27.54 2.03 -4.40
N ARG A 66 -27.04 0.88 -3.93
CA ARG A 66 -27.86 -0.33 -3.71
C ARG A 66 -28.72 -0.22 -2.46
N GLU A 67 -28.29 0.51 -1.44
CA GLU A 67 -29.13 0.85 -0.29
C GLU A 67 -30.31 1.74 -0.70
N ALA A 68 -30.06 2.75 -1.54
CA ALA A 68 -31.10 3.60 -2.08
C ALA A 68 -32.11 2.80 -2.94
N GLU A 69 -31.63 1.89 -3.78
CA GLU A 69 -32.48 0.99 -4.57
C GLU A 69 -33.37 0.12 -3.68
N LEU A 70 -32.80 -0.52 -2.66
CA LEU A 70 -33.55 -1.34 -1.72
C LEU A 70 -34.63 -0.51 -1.00
N LYS A 71 -34.30 0.70 -0.55
CA LYS A 71 -35.25 1.61 0.11
C LYS A 71 -36.41 1.99 -0.82
N ALA A 72 -36.13 2.26 -2.09
CA ALA A 72 -37.16 2.58 -3.08
C ALA A 72 -38.09 1.38 -3.34
N LEU A 73 -37.54 0.16 -3.47
CA LEU A 73 -38.32 -1.06 -3.66
C LEU A 73 -39.15 -1.41 -2.43
N GLN A 74 -38.61 -1.24 -1.22
CA GLN A 74 -39.36 -1.42 0.02
C GLN A 74 -40.54 -0.44 0.11
N ALA A 75 -40.35 0.83 -0.29
CA ALA A 75 -41.44 1.80 -0.33
C ALA A 75 -42.53 1.40 -1.34
N ARG A 76 -42.16 0.91 -2.52
CA ARG A 76 -43.10 0.41 -3.54
C ARG A 76 -43.84 -0.85 -3.08
N ALA A 77 -43.15 -1.77 -2.39
CA ALA A 77 -43.77 -2.98 -1.86
C ALA A 77 -44.82 -2.68 -0.78
N ARG A 78 -44.61 -1.65 0.05
CA ARG A 78 -45.59 -1.20 1.05
C ARG A 78 -46.91 -0.72 0.44
N VAL A 79 -46.86 -0.16 -0.76
CA VAL A 79 -48.07 0.26 -1.51
C VAL A 79 -48.55 -0.82 -2.50
N GLY A 80 -48.01 -2.04 -2.43
CA GLY A 80 -48.39 -3.16 -3.30
C GLY A 80 -47.88 -3.05 -4.75
N ALA A 81 -47.01 -2.08 -5.05
CA ALA A 81 -46.52 -1.80 -6.39
C ALA A 81 -45.19 -2.51 -6.74
N ALA A 82 -44.62 -3.28 -5.81
CA ALA A 82 -43.44 -4.12 -6.04
C ALA A 82 -43.63 -5.48 -5.36
N ALA A 83 -43.07 -6.53 -5.96
CA ALA A 83 -43.26 -7.88 -5.48
C ALA A 83 -42.24 -8.23 -4.36
N PRO A 84 -42.60 -9.12 -3.40
CA PRO A 84 -41.69 -9.50 -2.31
C PRO A 84 -40.34 -10.06 -2.81
N HIS A 85 -40.34 -10.78 -3.93
CA HIS A 85 -39.12 -11.35 -4.50
C HIS A 85 -38.15 -10.27 -5.04
N GLU A 86 -38.65 -9.13 -5.50
CA GLU A 86 -37.82 -8.02 -5.98
C GLU A 86 -37.08 -7.35 -4.82
N VAL A 87 -37.75 -7.20 -3.67
CA VAL A 87 -37.15 -6.66 -2.43
C VAL A 87 -36.04 -7.59 -1.93
N LEU A 88 -36.27 -8.91 -1.97
CA LEU A 88 -35.27 -9.91 -1.61
C LEU A 88 -34.06 -9.87 -2.56
N ALA A 89 -34.30 -9.81 -3.87
CA ALA A 89 -33.23 -9.70 -4.86
C ALA A 89 -32.41 -8.41 -4.71
N ALA A 90 -33.05 -7.29 -4.33
CA ALA A 90 -32.35 -6.05 -4.03
C ALA A 90 -31.54 -6.13 -2.72
N ALA A 91 -32.06 -6.79 -1.70
CA ALA A 91 -31.33 -7.03 -0.45
C ALA A 91 -30.10 -7.93 -0.67
N GLU A 92 -30.22 -8.95 -1.53
CA GLU A 92 -29.08 -9.77 -1.95
C GLU A 92 -28.02 -8.93 -2.67
N ARG A 93 -28.43 -8.11 -3.65
CA ARG A 93 -27.52 -7.20 -4.37
C ARG A 93 -26.80 -6.22 -3.43
N LEU A 94 -27.49 -5.72 -2.40
CA LEU A 94 -26.87 -4.91 -1.35
C LEU A 94 -25.84 -5.72 -0.55
N SER A 95 -26.18 -6.95 -0.16
CA SER A 95 -25.25 -7.83 0.57
C SER A 95 -23.98 -8.11 -0.25
N GLN A 96 -24.12 -8.37 -1.55
CA GLN A 96 -22.99 -8.57 -2.45
C GLN A 96 -22.14 -7.29 -2.59
N ALA A 97 -22.78 -6.11 -2.68
CA ALA A 97 -22.05 -4.84 -2.72
C ALA A 97 -21.27 -4.59 -1.42
N ARG A 98 -21.85 -4.88 -0.25
CA ARG A 98 -21.16 -4.78 1.05
C ARG A 98 -19.97 -5.72 1.16
N LEU A 99 -20.11 -6.95 0.64
CA LEU A 99 -18.99 -7.89 0.56
C LEU A 99 -17.87 -7.38 -0.35
N ALA A 100 -18.22 -6.79 -1.50
CA ALA A 100 -17.26 -6.17 -2.40
C ALA A 100 -16.51 -5.01 -1.73
N LEU A 101 -17.21 -4.15 -0.99
CA LEU A 101 -16.60 -3.08 -0.19
C LEU A 101 -15.64 -3.63 0.87
N TYR A 102 -16.04 -4.69 1.59
CA TYR A 102 -15.17 -5.31 2.58
C TYR A 102 -13.87 -5.85 1.96
N ARG A 103 -13.96 -6.51 0.80
CA ARG A 103 -12.79 -6.99 0.05
C ARG A 103 -11.91 -5.83 -0.42
N ALA A 104 -12.50 -4.78 -0.98
CA ALA A 104 -11.76 -3.61 -1.44
C ALA A 104 -11.02 -2.90 -0.28
N ASN A 105 -11.63 -2.84 0.91
CA ASN A 105 -10.98 -2.31 2.11
C ASN A 105 -9.82 -3.19 2.59
N LEU A 106 -9.95 -4.52 2.48
CA LEU A 106 -8.87 -5.44 2.79
C LEU A 106 -7.71 -5.27 1.79
N ASP A 107 -8.00 -5.17 0.49
CA ASP A 107 -7.00 -4.96 -0.56
C ASP A 107 -6.28 -3.62 -0.36
N LEU A 108 -6.99 -2.57 0.07
CA LEU A 108 -6.39 -1.29 0.44
C LEU A 108 -5.42 -1.43 1.63
N ALA A 109 -5.80 -2.20 2.67
CA ALA A 109 -4.94 -2.45 3.82
C ALA A 109 -3.67 -3.21 3.41
N LEU A 110 -3.80 -4.25 2.57
CA LEU A 110 -2.67 -5.00 2.04
C LEU A 110 -1.76 -4.13 1.17
N ALA A 111 -2.32 -3.28 0.31
CA ALA A 111 -1.54 -2.36 -0.51
C ALA A 111 -0.76 -1.33 0.35
N LEU A 112 -1.33 -0.91 1.47
CA LEU A 112 -0.64 -0.05 2.44
C LEU A 112 0.53 -0.78 3.13
N GLU A 113 0.34 -2.05 3.51
CA GLU A 113 1.39 -2.88 4.09
C GLU A 113 2.53 -3.14 3.08
N ASP A 114 2.19 -3.42 1.82
CA ASP A 114 3.18 -3.59 0.75
C ASP A 114 3.96 -2.30 0.49
N LEU A 115 3.30 -1.14 0.55
CA LEU A 115 3.97 0.16 0.48
C LEU A 115 4.92 0.36 1.67
N ALA A 116 4.48 0.04 2.90
CA ALA A 116 5.33 0.12 4.09
C ALA A 116 6.58 -0.77 3.93
N ARG A 117 6.41 -2.00 3.42
CA ARG A 117 7.51 -2.93 3.13
C ARG A 117 8.45 -2.40 2.04
N ALA A 118 7.91 -1.81 0.97
CA ALA A 118 8.71 -1.26 -0.13
C ALA A 118 9.54 -0.04 0.29
N VAL A 119 8.98 0.82 1.14
CA VAL A 119 9.66 2.02 1.67
C VAL A 119 10.62 1.67 2.82
N GLY A 120 10.42 0.53 3.50
CA GLY A 120 11.23 0.10 4.64
C GLY A 120 10.92 0.85 5.94
N LEU A 121 9.72 1.42 6.04
CA LEU A 121 9.24 2.11 7.24
C LEU A 121 8.22 1.24 7.99
N PRO A 122 8.17 1.33 9.34
CA PRO A 122 7.09 0.71 10.09
C PRO A 122 5.75 1.33 9.69
N LEU A 123 4.69 0.52 9.68
CA LEU A 123 3.36 0.91 9.19
C LEU A 123 2.81 2.18 9.86
N ASP A 124 3.09 2.36 11.16
CA ASP A 124 2.65 3.53 11.93
C ASP A 124 3.35 4.82 11.49
N ALA A 125 4.65 4.76 11.15
CA ALA A 125 5.38 5.91 10.63
C ALA A 125 4.90 6.28 9.22
N LEU A 126 4.58 5.27 8.40
CA LEU A 126 4.02 5.50 7.06
C LEU A 126 2.61 6.11 7.15
N ARG A 127 1.74 5.60 8.03
CA ARG A 127 0.41 6.20 8.29
C ARG A 127 0.52 7.65 8.76
N GLY A 128 1.49 7.96 9.61
CA GLY A 128 1.78 9.33 10.04
C GLY A 128 2.19 10.27 8.90
N LEU A 129 2.95 9.78 7.92
CA LEU A 129 3.37 10.54 6.74
C LEU A 129 2.27 10.68 5.67
N LEU A 130 1.32 9.74 5.62
CA LEU A 130 0.21 9.78 4.67
C LEU A 130 -0.98 10.59 5.20
N ARG A 131 -1.11 10.78 6.51
CA ARG A 131 -2.16 11.60 7.15
C ARG A 131 -2.30 13.03 6.57
N PRO A 132 -1.21 13.76 6.29
CA PRO A 132 -1.31 15.08 5.63
C PRO A 132 -1.92 15.01 4.23
N LEU A 133 -1.69 13.92 3.47
CA LEU A 133 -2.32 13.71 2.16
C LEU A 133 -3.79 13.28 2.27
N GLU A 134 -4.23 12.81 3.45
CA GLU A 134 -5.65 12.60 3.75
C GLU A 134 -6.37 13.92 3.98
N GLU A 135 -5.70 14.93 4.55
CA GLU A 135 -6.25 16.27 4.80
C GLU A 135 -6.25 17.16 3.55
N GLU A 136 -5.21 17.12 2.72
CA GLU A 136 -5.15 17.92 1.48
C GLU A 136 -6.14 17.46 0.38
N GLY A 137 -6.63 16.21 0.46
CA GLY A 137 -7.67 15.69 -0.44
C GLY A 137 -9.10 16.12 -0.10
N GLY A 138 -9.31 16.89 0.98
CA GLY A 138 -10.61 17.28 1.50
C GLY A 138 -10.70 18.77 1.79
N THR A 139 -10.84 19.59 0.75
CA THR A 139 -11.21 21.03 0.77
C THR A 139 -10.27 22.00 1.53
N PRO A 140 -9.82 23.08 0.89
CA PRO A 140 -8.98 24.09 1.54
C PRO A 140 -9.81 24.91 2.54
N GLY A 141 -9.35 24.95 3.79
CA GLY A 141 -9.69 26.00 4.74
C GLY A 141 -10.65 25.59 5.86
N THR A 142 -10.09 25.34 7.04
CA THR A 142 -10.50 26.11 8.23
C THR A 142 -9.26 26.40 9.08
N PRO A 143 -9.01 27.66 9.49
CA PRO A 143 -7.92 28.00 10.39
C PRO A 143 -8.16 27.37 11.76
N ARG A 144 -7.11 26.71 12.29
CA ARG A 144 -7.07 26.20 13.66
C ARG A 144 -7.39 27.36 14.63
N PRO A 145 -8.38 27.22 15.54
CA PRO A 145 -8.64 28.27 16.51
C PRO A 145 -7.46 28.42 17.48
N PRO A 146 -7.14 29.65 17.92
CA PRO A 146 -6.04 29.89 18.84
C PRO A 146 -6.34 29.23 20.19
N LYS A 147 -5.39 28.45 20.70
CA LYS A 147 -5.41 28.01 22.09
C LYS A 147 -5.15 29.23 23.00
N GLY A 148 -6.20 29.75 23.62
CA GLY A 148 -6.12 30.57 24.84
C GLY A 148 -5.88 29.68 26.08
N PRO A 149 -5.44 30.28 27.18
CA PRO A 149 -6.38 30.74 28.20
C PRO A 149 -6.78 32.20 28.05
#